data_AF-K3YAK0-F1
#
_entry.id   AF-K3YAK0-F1
#
_cell.length_a   1.000
_cell.length_b   1.000
_cell.length_c   1.000
_cell.angle_alpha   90.00
_cell.angle_beta   90.00
_cell.angle_gamma   90.00
#
_symmetry.space_group_name_H-M   'P 1'
#
loop_
_entity.id
_entity.type
_entity.pdbx_description
1 polymer ?
#
loop_
_entity_poly.entity_id
_entity_poly.type
_entity_poly.pdbx_seq_one_letter_code
_entity_poly.pdbx_strand_id
1 'polypeptide(L)'
;MSPTPAPSGGEEFTEVVVVRHGETSWNASHIVQGQMDPELNEIGRQQAVVGGGESLNQLTERCVSYLNKIAQEHIGERVVVVSHGAAILEMSWHTDPPNSPIRRNIPNTLLNVFRVSSVTGHWILERCGDVSHLNGNGFLENSFGGNGASA
;
A
#
# COMPACT_ATOMS: atom_id res chain seq x y z
N MET A 1 -6.57 16.29 -31.41
CA MET A 1 -6.28 16.77 -30.04
C MET A 1 -4.80 16.54 -29.81
N SER A 2 -4.01 17.61 -29.80
CA SER A 2 -2.57 17.52 -29.53
C SER A 2 -2.36 17.30 -28.03
N PRO A 3 -1.41 16.46 -27.60
CA PRO A 3 -1.08 16.35 -26.20
C PRO A 3 -0.53 17.69 -25.69
N THR A 4 -0.98 18.07 -24.50
CA THR A 4 -0.55 19.25 -23.76
C THR A 4 0.98 19.23 -23.58
N PRO A 5 1.69 20.35 -23.77
CA PRO A 5 3.14 20.40 -23.56
C PRO A 5 3.46 20.10 -22.09
N ALA A 6 4.52 19.31 -21.86
CA ALA A 6 5.03 19.00 -20.53
C ALA A 6 5.46 20.30 -19.80
N PRO A 7 5.20 20.42 -18.48
CA PRO A 7 5.47 21.64 -17.75
C PRO A 7 6.98 21.83 -17.52
N SER A 8 7.40 23.08 -17.68
CA SER A 8 8.75 23.57 -17.49
C SER A 8 9.18 23.60 -16.01
N GLY A 9 10.28 22.91 -15.68
CA GLY A 9 11.23 23.29 -14.62
C GLY A 9 10.83 23.10 -13.15
N GLY A 10 9.80 22.32 -12.84
CA GLY A 10 9.49 21.87 -11.48
C GLY A 10 10.01 20.45 -11.22
N GLU A 11 10.16 20.06 -9.95
CA GLU A 11 10.40 18.65 -9.60
C GLU A 11 9.30 17.79 -10.23
N GLU A 12 9.69 16.76 -10.97
CA GLU A 12 8.77 15.88 -11.69
C GLU A 12 8.29 14.76 -10.77
N PHE A 13 6.99 14.51 -10.75
CA PHE A 13 6.36 13.54 -9.85
C PHE A 13 5.50 12.55 -10.61
N THR A 14 5.37 11.38 -10.01
CA THR A 14 4.37 10.37 -10.37
C THR A 14 3.37 10.25 -9.23
N GLU A 15 2.08 10.26 -9.56
CA GLU A 15 1.03 10.04 -8.57
C GLU A 15 0.73 8.55 -8.45
N VAL A 16 0.97 7.97 -7.28
CA VAL A 16 0.76 6.54 -7.01
C VAL A 16 -0.43 6.38 -6.08
N VAL A 17 -1.52 5.81 -6.59
CA VAL A 17 -2.73 5.50 -5.84
C VAL A 17 -2.66 4.05 -5.39
N VAL A 18 -2.40 3.82 -4.10
CA VAL A 18 -2.32 2.47 -3.53
C VAL A 18 -3.65 2.10 -2.89
N VAL A 19 -4.25 0.99 -3.31
CA VAL A 19 -5.56 0.52 -2.86
C VAL A 19 -5.43 -0.83 -2.17
N ARG A 20 -6.02 -0.99 -0.96
CA ARG A 20 -6.13 -2.31 -0.32
C ARG A 20 -7.13 -3.15 -1.11
N HIS A 21 -6.80 -4.41 -1.40
CA HIS A 21 -7.76 -5.33 -2.02
C HIS A 21 -9.09 -5.44 -1.24
N GLY A 22 -10.14 -5.90 -1.94
CA GLY A 22 -11.46 -6.16 -1.36
C GLY A 22 -11.46 -7.26 -0.29
N GLU A 23 -12.57 -7.41 0.44
CA GLU A 23 -12.69 -8.41 1.50
C GLU A 23 -12.58 -9.86 0.96
N THR A 24 -11.95 -10.73 1.73
CA THR A 24 -11.90 -12.18 1.51
C THR A 24 -12.43 -12.91 2.73
N SER A 25 -12.82 -14.18 2.59
CA SER A 25 -13.28 -15.01 3.72
C SER A 25 -12.24 -15.12 4.85
N TRP A 26 -10.96 -14.98 4.53
CA TRP A 26 -9.85 -14.96 5.48
C TRP A 26 -9.81 -13.65 6.26
N ASN A 27 -10.07 -12.52 5.59
CA ASN A 27 -10.18 -11.23 6.28
C ASN A 27 -11.38 -11.23 7.24
N ALA A 28 -12.54 -11.73 6.79
CA ALA A 28 -13.74 -11.86 7.62
C ALA A 28 -13.54 -12.80 8.82
N SER A 29 -12.61 -13.75 8.72
CA SER A 29 -12.23 -14.69 9.80
C SER A 29 -10.98 -14.27 10.57
N HIS A 30 -10.45 -13.07 10.36
CA HIS A 30 -9.22 -12.55 10.98
C HIS A 30 -7.96 -13.41 10.78
N ILE A 31 -7.85 -14.07 9.62
CA ILE A 31 -6.69 -14.90 9.25
C ILE A 31 -5.70 -14.04 8.46
N VAL A 32 -4.43 -14.07 8.87
CA VAL A 32 -3.32 -13.41 8.14
C VAL A 32 -3.06 -14.16 6.84
N GLN A 33 -3.15 -13.45 5.71
CA GLN A 33 -2.89 -14.04 4.38
C GLN A 33 -1.39 -14.11 4.04
N GLY A 34 -0.59 -13.17 4.54
CA GLY A 34 0.85 -13.09 4.20
C GLY A 34 1.09 -13.12 2.69
N GLN A 35 2.09 -13.87 2.25
CA GLN A 35 2.32 -14.18 0.82
C GLN A 35 1.89 -15.62 0.47
N MET A 36 1.00 -16.25 1.25
CA MET A 36 0.77 -17.70 1.10
C MET A 36 0.18 -18.09 -0.27
N ASP A 37 0.91 -18.98 -0.94
CA ASP A 37 0.43 -20.08 -1.77
C ASP A 37 0.74 -21.37 -0.94
N PRO A 38 -0.08 -22.45 -0.97
CA PRO A 38 -0.29 -23.42 0.13
C PRO A 38 0.93 -24.25 0.63
N GLU A 39 0.73 -24.93 1.78
CA GLU A 39 1.76 -25.39 2.75
C GLU A 39 3.04 -26.09 2.23
N LEU A 40 4.12 -25.81 2.97
CA LEU A 40 5.42 -26.48 2.90
C LEU A 40 5.47 -27.77 3.73
N ASN A 41 6.06 -28.82 3.16
CA ASN A 41 6.29 -30.11 3.82
C ASN A 41 7.47 -30.07 4.83
N GLU A 42 7.78 -31.21 5.46
CA GLU A 42 8.86 -31.38 6.45
C GLU A 42 10.21 -30.75 6.04
N ILE A 43 10.54 -30.76 4.74
CA ILE A 43 11.76 -30.18 4.17
C ILE A 43 11.70 -28.65 4.12
N GLY A 44 10.54 -28.05 3.82
CA GLY A 44 10.36 -26.58 3.81
C GLY A 44 10.34 -25.94 5.20
N ARG A 45 10.11 -26.74 6.26
CA ARG A 45 10.26 -26.30 7.66
C ARG A 45 11.72 -26.16 8.10
N GLN A 46 12.66 -26.82 7.42
CA GLN A 46 14.09 -26.75 7.73
C GLN A 46 14.84 -25.66 6.91
N GLN A 47 14.21 -25.11 5.87
CA GLN A 47 14.82 -24.18 4.90
C GLN A 47 14.46 -22.70 5.12
N ALA A 48 13.51 -22.41 6.01
CA ALA A 48 13.12 -21.07 6.38
C ALA A 48 14.28 -20.33 7.09
N VAL A 49 14.41 -19.01 6.90
CA VAL A 49 15.12 -18.10 7.84
C VAL A 49 14.74 -18.53 9.27
N VAL A 50 15.52 -18.35 10.34
CA VAL A 50 15.02 -18.73 11.69
C VAL A 50 13.69 -17.97 11.95
N GLY A 51 12.53 -18.61 11.69
CA GLY A 51 11.19 -17.99 11.57
C GLY A 51 10.53 -17.83 10.17
N GLY A 52 11.25 -17.96 9.05
CA GLY A 52 10.74 -18.14 7.66
C GLY A 52 10.02 -16.98 6.98
N GLY A 53 9.80 -15.87 7.68
CA GLY A 53 9.08 -14.70 7.16
C GLY A 53 9.97 -13.55 6.69
N GLU A 54 9.32 -12.48 6.24
CA GLU A 54 9.89 -11.17 5.94
C GLU A 54 9.72 -10.25 7.17
N SER A 55 10.75 -9.48 7.53
CA SER A 55 10.64 -8.41 8.54
C SER A 55 9.98 -7.16 7.96
N LEU A 56 9.43 -6.29 8.82
CA LEU A 56 8.81 -5.04 8.37
C LEU A 56 9.78 -4.14 7.60
N ASN A 57 11.06 -4.09 8.01
CA ASN A 57 12.08 -3.34 7.27
C ASN A 57 12.30 -3.91 5.86
N GLN A 58 12.38 -5.23 5.72
CA GLN A 58 12.51 -5.87 4.40
C GLN A 58 11.30 -5.59 3.51
N LEU A 59 10.09 -5.67 4.08
CA LEU A 59 8.85 -5.32 3.40
C LEU A 59 8.86 -3.86 2.93
N THR A 60 9.24 -2.94 3.81
CA THR A 60 9.34 -1.51 3.51
C THR A 60 10.35 -1.22 2.42
N GLU A 61 11.57 -1.74 2.54
CA GLU A 61 12.63 -1.56 1.54
C GLU A 61 12.19 -2.08 0.17
N ARG A 62 11.57 -3.27 0.12
CA ARG A 62 11.08 -3.87 -1.12
C ARG A 62 9.95 -3.06 -1.75
N CYS A 63 8.95 -2.64 -0.96
CA CYS A 63 7.83 -1.84 -1.45
C CYS A 63 8.28 -0.47 -1.96
N VAL A 64 9.11 0.24 -1.19
CA VAL A 64 9.63 1.57 -1.55
C VAL A 64 10.50 1.49 -2.79
N SER A 65 11.41 0.52 -2.87
CA SER A 65 12.26 0.32 -4.05
C SER A 65 11.43 0.10 -5.31
N TYR A 66 10.40 -0.75 -5.25
CA TYR A 66 9.56 -1.05 -6.40
C TYR A 66 8.70 0.15 -6.84
N LEU A 67 8.08 0.87 -5.90
CA LEU A 67 7.29 2.06 -6.23
C LEU A 67 8.15 3.22 -6.73
N ASN A 68 9.40 3.36 -6.25
CA ASN A 68 10.36 4.31 -6.83
C ASN A 68 10.70 3.98 -8.28
N LYS A 69 10.86 2.70 -8.61
CA LYS A 69 11.07 2.27 -10.00
C LYS A 69 9.86 2.63 -10.88
N ILE A 70 8.65 2.34 -10.40
CA ILE A 70 7.41 2.75 -11.10
C ILE A 70 7.38 4.27 -11.30
N ALA A 71 7.74 5.05 -10.28
CA ALA A 71 7.75 6.51 -10.38
C ALA A 71 8.73 7.03 -11.44
N GLN A 72 9.89 6.39 -11.59
CA GLN A 72 10.88 6.73 -12.64
C GLN A 72 10.39 6.37 -14.06
N GLU A 73 9.59 5.32 -14.20
CA GLU A 73 9.07 4.87 -15.50
C GLU A 73 7.80 5.62 -15.95
N HIS A 74 7.07 6.23 -15.01
CA HIS A 74 5.74 6.82 -15.22
C HIS A 74 5.67 8.32 -14.87
N ILE A 75 6.69 9.08 -15.24
CA ILE A 75 6.82 10.50 -14.89
C ILE A 75 5.63 11.33 -15.38
N GLY A 76 4.98 12.07 -14.48
CA GLY A 76 3.81 12.89 -14.79
C GLY A 76 2.51 12.11 -14.96
N GLU A 77 2.55 10.78 -14.83
CA GLU A 77 1.38 9.91 -14.92
C GLU A 77 0.78 9.62 -13.52
N ARG A 78 -0.41 9.01 -13.55
CA ARG A 78 -1.07 8.45 -12.37
C ARG A 78 -1.12 6.93 -12.50
N VAL A 79 -0.56 6.24 -11.51
CA VAL A 79 -0.50 4.77 -11.47
C VAL A 79 -1.36 4.26 -10.31
N VAL A 80 -2.21 3.26 -10.57
CA VAL A 80 -2.99 2.58 -9.53
C VAL A 80 -2.32 1.25 -9.17
N VAL A 81 -2.09 1.03 -7.88
CA VAL A 81 -1.45 -0.17 -7.34
C VAL A 81 -2.41 -0.83 -6.35
N VAL A 82 -2.86 -2.04 -6.64
CA VAL A 82 -3.65 -2.83 -5.68
C VAL A 82 -2.71 -3.68 -4.83
N SER A 83 -2.85 -3.60 -3.51
CA SER A 83 -1.94 -4.22 -2.54
C SER A 83 -2.68 -4.69 -1.28
N HIS A 84 -1.92 -5.05 -0.25
CA HIS A 84 -2.39 -5.59 1.02
C HIS A 84 -2.18 -4.60 2.18
N GLY A 85 -2.88 -4.84 3.29
CA GLY A 85 -2.86 -3.94 4.46
C GLY A 85 -1.46 -3.69 5.04
N ALA A 86 -0.65 -4.74 5.23
CA ALA A 86 0.70 -4.61 5.79
C ALA A 86 1.62 -3.77 4.90
N ALA A 87 1.61 -4.01 3.58
CA ALA A 87 2.39 -3.22 2.63
C ALA A 87 1.96 -1.75 2.64
N ILE A 88 0.65 -1.47 2.68
CA ILE A 88 0.10 -0.12 2.73
C ILE A 88 0.53 0.62 4.00
N LEU A 89 0.49 -0.06 5.15
CA LEU A 89 0.89 0.51 6.43
C LEU A 89 2.38 0.88 6.43
N GLU A 90 3.23 -0.04 5.99
CA GLU A 90 4.68 0.19 5.86
C GLU A 90 5.00 1.36 4.91
N MET A 91 4.32 1.44 3.76
CA MET A 91 4.48 2.56 2.84
C MET A 91 3.98 3.89 3.43
N SER A 92 2.93 3.87 4.25
CA SER A 92 2.49 5.06 4.98
C SER A 92 3.53 5.51 6.02
N TRP A 93 4.11 4.58 6.78
CA TRP A 93 5.15 4.89 7.77
C TRP A 93 6.43 5.42 7.15
N HIS A 94 6.79 4.96 5.94
CA HIS A 94 7.93 5.53 5.19
C HIS A 94 7.78 7.05 4.96
N THR A 95 6.54 7.53 4.85
CA THR A 95 6.22 8.93 4.53
C THR A 95 5.81 9.78 5.72
N ASP A 96 5.88 9.25 6.95
CA ASP A 96 5.20 9.82 8.10
C ASP A 96 5.71 11.24 8.47
N PRO A 97 4.86 12.28 8.44
CA PRO A 97 5.19 13.54 9.08
C PRO A 97 5.05 13.39 10.61
N PRO A 98 5.90 14.05 11.43
CA PRO A 98 6.14 13.75 12.84
C PRO A 98 4.94 13.79 13.83
N ASN A 99 3.71 14.01 13.37
CA ASN A 99 2.48 14.06 14.19
C ASN A 99 1.26 13.38 13.54
N SER A 100 1.43 12.54 12.50
CA SER A 100 0.26 11.95 11.84
C SER A 100 -0.35 10.82 12.69
N PRO A 101 -1.68 10.82 12.91
CA PRO A 101 -2.37 9.71 13.55
C PRO A 101 -2.55 8.59 12.53
N ILE A 102 -1.45 8.01 12.00
CA ILE A 102 -1.51 6.87 11.07
C ILE A 102 -2.39 5.80 11.73
N ARG A 103 -3.55 5.58 11.10
CA ARG A 103 -4.57 4.66 11.57
C ARG A 103 -4.00 3.26 11.45
N ARG A 104 -3.83 2.56 12.58
CA ARG A 104 -3.54 1.11 12.59
C ARG A 104 -4.62 0.30 11.85
N ASN A 105 -5.79 0.89 11.62
CA ASN A 105 -6.87 0.27 10.87
C ASN A 105 -6.81 0.68 9.39
N ILE A 106 -6.48 -0.28 8.52
CA ILE A 106 -6.48 -0.12 7.07
C ILE A 106 -7.64 -0.92 6.49
N PRO A 107 -8.91 -0.47 6.47
CA PRO A 107 -10.03 -1.26 5.92
C PRO A 107 -9.78 -1.72 4.47
N ASN A 108 -10.42 -2.82 4.05
CA ASN A 108 -10.39 -3.25 2.65
C ASN A 108 -10.92 -2.14 1.74
N THR A 109 -10.44 -2.09 0.49
CA THR A 109 -10.72 -1.01 -0.49
C THR A 109 -10.23 0.39 -0.13
N LEU A 110 -9.59 0.58 1.03
CA LEU A 110 -8.96 1.84 1.40
C LEU A 110 -7.92 2.28 0.36
N LEU A 111 -7.87 3.58 0.08
CA LEU A 111 -6.88 4.18 -0.80
C LEU A 111 -5.95 5.17 -0.08
N ASN A 112 -4.67 5.11 -0.45
CA ASN A 112 -3.68 6.14 -0.19
C ASN A 112 -3.22 6.75 -1.52
N VAL A 113 -2.90 8.04 -1.51
CA VAL A 113 -2.31 8.73 -2.66
C VAL A 113 -0.96 9.29 -2.25
N PHE A 114 0.08 8.83 -2.93
CA PHE A 114 1.45 9.30 -2.78
C PHE A 114 1.88 10.07 -4.03
N ARG A 115 2.63 11.14 -3.85
CA ARG A 115 3.45 11.73 -4.91
C ARG A 115 4.89 11.35 -4.68
N VAL A 116 5.46 10.68 -5.68
CA VAL A 116 6.85 10.22 -5.63
C VAL A 116 7.65 11.06 -6.62
N SER A 117 8.69 11.73 -6.12
CA SER A 117 9.62 12.46 -6.96
C SER A 117 10.43 11.48 -7.82
N SER A 118 10.39 11.64 -9.14
CA SER A 118 11.17 10.83 -10.06
C SER A 118 12.68 11.13 -9.97
N VAL A 119 13.03 12.30 -9.43
CA VAL A 119 14.42 12.79 -9.32
C VAL A 119 15.03 12.46 -7.96
N THR A 120 14.34 12.79 -6.86
CA THR A 120 14.89 12.65 -5.51
C THR A 120 14.49 11.33 -4.85
N GLY A 121 13.46 10.65 -5.37
CA GLY A 121 12.85 9.50 -4.70
C GLY A 121 12.12 9.87 -3.41
N HIS A 122 11.92 11.17 -3.13
CA HIS A 122 11.18 11.64 -1.96
C HIS A 122 9.67 11.44 -2.16
N TRP A 123 8.99 10.97 -1.12
CA TRP A 123 7.56 10.67 -1.15
C TRP A 123 6.79 11.71 -0.35
N ILE A 124 5.63 12.10 -0.88
CA ILE A 124 4.69 12.99 -0.22
C ILE A 124 3.35 12.25 -0.13
N LEU A 125 2.87 12.01 1.08
CA LEU A 125 1.54 11.44 1.31
C LEU A 125 0.49 12.54 1.18
N GLU A 126 -0.26 12.54 0.07
CA GLU A 126 -1.31 13.54 -0.19
C GLU A 126 -2.66 13.12 0.40
N ARG A 127 -2.93 11.81 0.46
CA ARG A 127 -4.17 11.26 0.97
C ARG A 127 -3.92 9.97 1.71
N CYS A 128 -4.42 9.89 2.93
CA CYS A 128 -4.25 8.74 3.81
C CYS A 128 -5.61 8.18 4.22
N GLY A 129 -5.83 6.91 3.94
CA GLY A 129 -6.94 6.13 4.47
C GLY A 129 -8.31 6.50 3.92
N ASP A 130 -8.41 6.93 2.66
CA ASP A 130 -9.68 7.38 2.10
C ASP A 130 -10.58 6.19 1.69
N VAL A 131 -11.79 6.21 2.23
CA VAL A 131 -12.88 5.25 1.97
C VAL A 131 -14.15 5.95 1.51
N SER A 132 -14.10 7.25 1.22
CA SER A 132 -15.26 8.08 0.86
C SER A 132 -16.02 7.56 -0.36
N HIS A 133 -15.35 6.84 -1.27
CA HIS A 133 -15.97 6.20 -2.43
C HIS A 133 -16.97 5.09 -2.04
N LEU A 134 -16.89 4.54 -0.83
CA LEU A 134 -17.83 3.53 -0.32
C LEU A 134 -19.14 4.16 0.20
N ASN A 135 -19.09 5.43 0.60
CA ASN A 135 -20.22 6.13 1.22
C ASN A 135 -21.36 6.43 0.22
N GLY A 136 -21.14 6.31 -1.08
CA GLY A 136 -22.11 6.66 -2.13
C GLY A 136 -23.14 5.58 -2.50
N ASN A 137 -22.92 4.32 -2.10
CA ASN A 137 -23.68 3.18 -2.65
C ASN A 137 -24.51 2.38 -1.61
N GLY A 138 -24.72 2.89 -0.39
CA GLY A 138 -25.35 2.10 0.68
C GLY A 138 -24.53 0.87 1.10
N PHE A 139 -23.22 0.86 0.79
CA PHE A 139 -22.28 -0.17 1.19
C PHE A 139 -21.96 0.01 2.69
N LEU A 140 -22.57 -0.88 3.48
CA LEU A 140 -22.83 -0.82 4.91
C LEU A 140 -21.61 -0.52 5.81
N GLU A 141 -21.88 0.28 6.86
CA GLU A 141 -21.08 0.54 8.06
C GLU A 141 -20.53 -0.71 8.78
N ASN A 142 -21.05 -1.91 8.45
CA ASN A 142 -20.74 -3.18 9.11
C ASN A 142 -20.09 -4.23 8.18
N SER A 143 -19.79 -3.90 6.92
CA SER A 143 -19.29 -4.88 5.93
C SER A 143 -17.77 -5.02 5.89
N PHE A 144 -17.03 -4.29 6.71
CA PHE A 144 -15.58 -4.45 6.83
C PHE A 144 -15.23 -4.66 8.30
N GLY A 145 -15.12 -5.93 8.68
CA GLY A 145 -14.74 -6.41 10.02
C GLY A 145 -13.29 -6.11 10.40
N GLY A 146 -12.84 -4.87 10.22
CA GLY A 146 -11.54 -4.38 10.64
C GLY A 146 -11.64 -3.63 11.97
N ASN A 147 -12.01 -4.30 13.05
CA ASN A 147 -11.94 -3.74 14.40
C ASN A 147 -10.50 -3.79 14.95
N GLY A 148 -9.56 -3.14 14.25
CA GLY A 148 -8.30 -2.60 14.79
C GLY A 148 -7.38 -3.52 15.64
N ALA A 149 -7.58 -4.83 15.66
CA ALA A 149 -6.90 -5.75 16.58
C ALA A 149 -5.79 -6.59 15.92
N SER A 150 -5.29 -6.18 14.76
CA SER A 150 -4.15 -6.83 14.10
C SER A 150 -2.93 -5.91 14.19
N ALA A 151 -2.17 -6.08 15.27
CA ALA A 151 -0.80 -5.62 15.43
C ALA A 151 0.10 -6.84 15.63
#